data_AF-A0A914API1-F1
#
_entry.id   AF-A0A914API1-F1
#
_cell.length_a   1.000
_cell.length_b   1.000
_cell.length_c   1.000
_cell.angle_alpha   90.00
_cell.angle_beta   90.00
_cell.angle_gamma   90.00
#
_symmetry.space_group_name_H-M   'P 1'
#
loop_
_entity.id
_entity.type
_entity.pdbx_description
1 polymer ?
#
loop_
_entity_poly.entity_id
_entity_poly.type
_entity_poly.pdbx_seq_one_letter_code
_entity_poly.pdbx_strand_id
1 'polypeptide(L)'
;MMREMYTAQQPYTLGEYEGGPLNSNIHKIMDELRSFEVRADDCWIVTYPKAGTTWVQEIMSAVMHDGNLEEVSKSHSMLRVPYFEQNFPEEVRRLIDIYCCICFT
;
A
#
# COMPACT_ATOMS: atom_id res chain seq x y z
N MET A 1 -9.28 6.67 14.46
CA MET A 1 -9.04 6.35 13.03
C MET A 1 -7.91 5.35 12.84
N MET A 2 -6.63 5.73 12.62
CA MET A 2 -5.54 4.74 12.40
C MET A 2 -5.43 3.68 13.50
N ARG A 3 -5.55 4.07 14.78
CA ARG A 3 -5.46 3.15 15.91
C ARG A 3 -6.55 2.08 15.94
N GLU A 4 -7.73 2.35 15.37
CA GLU A 4 -8.86 1.41 15.31
C GLU A 4 -8.75 0.44 14.12
N MET A 5 -8.13 0.89 13.02
CA MET A 5 -7.85 0.05 11.83
C MET A 5 -6.88 -1.09 12.16
N TYR A 6 -5.92 -0.87 13.07
CA TYR A 6 -4.99 -1.90 13.52
C TYR A 6 -5.54 -2.83 14.63
N THR A 7 -6.67 -2.49 15.28
CA THR A 7 -7.21 -3.29 16.41
C THR A 7 -8.06 -4.47 15.94
N ALA A 8 -8.65 -4.41 14.75
CA ALA A 8 -9.37 -5.52 14.16
C ALA A 8 -8.40 -6.48 13.48
N GLN A 9 -7.67 -7.28 14.27
CA GLN A 9 -6.94 -8.43 13.73
C GLN A 9 -7.95 -9.46 13.21
N GLN A 10 -8.28 -9.40 11.92
CA GLN A 10 -9.01 -10.48 11.27
C GLN A 10 -8.16 -11.75 11.32
N PRO A 11 -8.78 -12.94 11.47
CA PRO A 11 -8.04 -14.20 11.53
C PRO A 11 -7.21 -14.38 10.24
N TYR A 12 -5.89 -14.50 10.40
CA TYR A 12 -4.97 -14.74 9.29
C TYR A 12 -5.22 -16.16 8.73
N THR A 13 -5.90 -16.23 7.59
CA THR A 13 -6.18 -17.49 6.89
C THR A 13 -5.42 -17.49 5.58
N LEU A 14 -4.64 -18.56 5.35
CA LEU A 14 -3.92 -18.76 4.10
C LEU A 14 -4.84 -19.46 3.09
N GLY A 15 -5.05 -18.82 1.95
CA GLY A 15 -5.63 -19.41 0.75
C GLY A 15 -4.55 -19.69 -0.30
N GLU A 16 -4.85 -20.55 -1.25
CA GLU A 16 -4.04 -20.70 -2.45
C GLU A 16 -4.55 -19.71 -3.52
N TYR A 17 -3.64 -18.95 -4.10
CA TYR A 17 -3.93 -18.05 -5.21
C TYR A 17 -2.80 -18.19 -6.25
N GLU A 18 -3.18 -18.56 -7.47
CA GLU A 18 -2.26 -18.80 -8.61
C GLU A 18 -1.05 -19.70 -8.28
N GLY A 19 -1.26 -20.74 -7.45
CA GLY A 19 -0.23 -21.71 -7.09
C GLY A 19 0.69 -21.28 -5.94
N GLY A 20 0.42 -20.15 -5.28
CA GLY A 20 1.14 -19.68 -4.11
C GLY A 20 0.23 -19.47 -2.89
N PRO A 21 0.76 -19.60 -1.65
CA PRO A 21 0.00 -19.29 -0.46
C PRO A 21 -0.10 -17.77 -0.27
N LEU A 22 -1.32 -17.24 -0.27
CA LEU A 22 -1.63 -15.84 -0.03
C LEU A 22 -2.68 -15.72 1.06
N ASN A 23 -2.81 -14.55 1.68
CA ASN A 23 -3.88 -14.31 2.64
C ASN A 23 -5.23 -14.33 1.91
N SER A 24 -6.17 -15.15 2.36
CA SER A 24 -7.48 -15.31 1.73
C SER A 24 -8.26 -13.99 1.62
N ASN A 25 -8.00 -13.04 2.52
CA ASN A 25 -8.64 -11.73 2.52
C ASN A 25 -8.20 -10.86 1.33
N ILE A 26 -7.04 -11.16 0.73
CA ILE A 26 -6.46 -10.39 -0.37
C ILE A 26 -7.00 -10.89 -1.73
N HIS A 27 -7.54 -12.11 -1.82
CA HIS A 27 -7.99 -12.69 -3.09
C HIS A 27 -9.00 -11.79 -3.83
N LYS A 28 -10.00 -11.27 -3.10
CA LYS A 28 -11.00 -10.35 -3.67
C LYS A 28 -10.34 -9.08 -4.20
N ILE A 29 -9.37 -8.54 -3.46
CA ILE A 29 -8.64 -7.34 -3.87
C ILE A 29 -7.86 -7.65 -5.15
N MET A 30 -7.14 -8.78 -5.21
CA MET A 30 -6.36 -9.18 -6.39
C MET A 30 -7.19 -9.22 -7.67
N ASP A 31 -8.43 -9.70 -7.58
CA ASP A 31 -9.33 -9.72 -8.74
C ASP A 31 -9.70 -8.30 -9.20
N GLU A 32 -9.98 -7.39 -8.26
CA GLU A 32 -10.22 -5.97 -8.55
C GLU A 32 -8.98 -5.30 -9.17
N LEU A 33 -7.78 -5.65 -8.69
CA LEU A 33 -6.51 -5.09 -9.17
C LEU A 33 -6.27 -5.37 -10.66
N ARG A 34 -6.80 -6.48 -11.22
CA ARG A 34 -6.64 -6.79 -12.65
C ARG A 34 -7.31 -5.77 -13.56
N SER A 35 -8.32 -5.06 -13.05
CA SER A 35 -9.03 -4.01 -13.77
C SER A 35 -8.54 -2.60 -13.45
N PHE A 36 -7.54 -2.47 -12.57
CA PHE A 36 -7.02 -1.17 -12.18
C PHE A 36 -6.26 -0.50 -13.35
N GLU A 37 -6.58 0.77 -13.60
CA GLU A 37 -5.91 1.58 -14.60
C GLU A 37 -4.68 2.28 -14.01
N VAL A 38 -3.50 1.87 -14.46
CA VAL A 38 -2.22 2.47 -14.05
C VAL A 38 -1.98 3.76 -14.83
N ARG A 39 -1.50 4.80 -14.15
CA ARG A 39 -1.13 6.07 -14.77
C ARG A 39 0.32 6.08 -15.18
N ALA A 40 0.66 6.93 -16.15
CA ALA A 40 2.02 7.02 -16.68
C ALA A 40 3.03 7.61 -15.68
N ASP A 41 2.54 8.33 -14.67
CA ASP A 41 3.32 8.96 -13.60
C ASP A 41 3.37 8.15 -12.31
N ASP A 42 2.77 6.95 -12.28
CA ASP A 42 2.83 6.08 -11.11
C ASP A 42 4.23 5.46 -10.91
N CYS A 43 4.70 5.50 -9.68
CA CYS A 43 5.94 4.90 -9.18
C CYS A 43 5.61 3.74 -8.24
N TRP A 44 6.07 2.54 -8.61
CA TRP A 44 5.76 1.31 -7.86
C TRP A 44 6.93 0.86 -7.00
N ILE A 45 6.67 0.64 -5.71
CA ILE A 45 7.60 -0.01 -4.79
C ILE A 45 7.13 -1.45 -4.62
N VAL A 46 7.82 -2.36 -5.31
CA VAL A 46 7.55 -3.81 -5.25
C VAL A 46 8.65 -4.49 -4.46
N THR A 47 8.29 -5.13 -3.35
CA THR A 47 9.26 -5.76 -2.45
C THR A 47 8.70 -7.03 -1.85
N TYR A 48 9.54 -8.02 -1.57
CA TYR A 48 9.12 -9.12 -0.69
C TYR A 48 8.90 -8.60 0.75
N PRO A 49 7.96 -9.14 1.54
CA PRO A 49 7.71 -8.68 2.89
C PRO A 49 8.98 -8.66 3.72
N LYS A 50 9.18 -7.56 4.48
CA LYS A 50 10.36 -7.32 5.32
C LYS A 50 11.68 -7.06 4.57
N ALA A 51 11.68 -6.92 3.25
CA ALA A 51 12.89 -6.56 2.47
C ALA A 51 13.28 -5.07 2.51
N GLY A 52 12.63 -4.26 3.38
CA GLY A 52 12.94 -2.84 3.53
C GLY A 52 11.93 -1.88 2.90
N THR A 53 10.69 -2.32 2.67
CA THR A 53 9.62 -1.51 2.05
C THR A 53 9.43 -0.15 2.72
N THR A 54 9.38 -0.10 4.06
CA THR A 54 9.23 1.15 4.81
C THR A 54 10.41 2.12 4.60
N TRP A 55 11.62 1.59 4.45
CA TRP A 55 12.79 2.43 4.21
C TRP A 55 12.73 3.09 2.83
N VAL A 56 12.37 2.32 1.80
CA VAL A 56 12.20 2.83 0.44
C VAL A 56 11.03 3.82 0.36
N GLN A 57 9.92 3.57 1.07
CA GLN A 57 8.79 4.52 1.17
C GLN A 57 9.21 5.90 1.66
N GLU A 58 10.05 5.97 2.71
CA GLU A 58 10.52 7.24 3.24
C GLU A 58 11.50 7.94 2.30
N ILE A 59 12.41 7.18 1.66
CA ILE A 59 13.33 7.74 0.65
C ILE A 59 12.52 8.33 -0.52
N MET A 60 11.57 7.57 -1.07
CA MET A 60 10.71 8.04 -2.15
C MET A 60 9.87 9.24 -1.72
N SER A 61 9.31 9.22 -0.51
CA SER A 61 8.56 10.36 0.02
C SER A 61 9.41 11.64 0.05
N ALA A 62 10.67 11.53 0.48
CA ALA A 62 11.60 12.67 0.48
C ALA A 62 11.89 13.17 -0.95
N VAL A 63 12.15 12.27 -1.90
CA VAL A 63 12.39 12.65 -3.30
C VAL A 63 11.19 13.35 -3.91
N MET A 64 9.98 12.83 -3.69
CA MET A 64 8.73 13.40 -4.22
C MET A 64 8.36 14.77 -3.61
N HIS A 65 8.93 15.11 -2.45
CA HIS A 65 8.74 16.40 -1.79
C HIS A 65 9.98 17.29 -1.89
N ASP A 66 10.83 17.09 -2.91
CA ASP A 66 12.07 17.88 -3.14
C ASP A 66 12.99 17.95 -1.92
N GLY A 67 13.04 16.87 -1.13
CA GLY A 67 13.83 16.77 0.09
C GLY A 67 13.22 17.45 1.33
N ASN A 68 11.97 17.94 1.25
CA ASN A 68 11.29 18.59 2.38
C ASN A 68 10.81 17.57 3.42
N LEU A 69 11.67 17.25 4.38
CA LEU A 69 11.38 16.29 5.46
C LEU A 69 10.30 16.77 6.43
N GLU A 70 10.09 18.08 6.57
CA GLU A 70 9.02 18.61 7.42
C GLU A 70 7.66 18.21 6.87
N GLU A 71 7.43 18.39 5.57
CA GLU A 71 6.19 17.96 4.90
C GLU A 71 5.99 16.44 4.99
N VAL A 72 7.05 15.67 4.75
CA VAL A 72 7.01 14.20 4.85
C VAL A 72 6.60 13.75 6.25
N SER A 73 7.06 14.44 7.31
CA SER A 73 6.77 14.06 8.69
C SER A 73 5.32 14.32 9.14
N LYS A 74 4.54 15.13 8.40
CA LYS A 74 3.16 15.52 8.80
C LYS A 74 2.14 14.40 8.70
N SER A 75 2.43 13.37 7.91
CA SER A 75 1.54 12.25 7.66
C SER A 75 2.23 10.93 8.02
N HIS A 76 1.45 9.84 8.08
CA HIS A 76 2.02 8.50 8.18
C HIS A 76 2.40 7.99 6.78
N SER A 77 3.48 7.21 6.67
CA SER A 77 3.95 6.59 5.41
C SER A 77 2.83 5.92 4.59
N MET A 78 1.99 5.12 5.22
CA MET A 78 0.84 4.45 4.62
C MET A 78 -0.18 5.39 3.94
N LEU A 79 -0.28 6.64 4.40
CA LEU A 79 -1.15 7.64 3.78
C LEU A 79 -0.48 8.38 2.62
N ARG A 80 0.86 8.36 2.53
CA ARG A 80 1.62 8.92 1.41
C ARG A 80 1.88 7.90 0.31
N VAL A 81 2.13 6.66 0.72
CA VAL A 81 2.44 5.53 -0.14
C VAL A 81 1.49 4.39 0.25
N PRO A 82 0.28 4.37 -0.32
CA PRO A 82 -0.70 3.35 -0.03
C PRO A 82 -0.22 1.96 -0.48
N TYR A 83 -0.58 0.94 0.30
CA TYR A 83 -0.41 -0.45 -0.08
C TYR A 83 -1.60 -0.90 -0.92
N PHE A 84 -1.31 -1.48 -2.07
CA PHE A 84 -2.30 -1.78 -3.10
C PHE A 84 -3.14 -3.02 -2.78
N GLU A 85 -2.54 -3.98 -2.07
CA GLU A 85 -3.11 -5.26 -1.67
C GLU A 85 -3.84 -5.24 -0.32
N GLN A 86 -3.89 -4.09 0.36
CA GLN A 86 -4.51 -3.96 1.68
C GLN A 86 -6.01 -3.62 1.59
N ASN A 87 -6.81 -4.26 2.45
CA ASN A 87 -8.25 -4.05 2.53
C ASN A 87 -8.60 -2.82 3.39
N PHE A 88 -8.32 -1.63 2.87
CA PHE A 88 -8.70 -0.39 3.55
C PHE A 88 -10.16 0.01 3.24
N PRO A 89 -10.81 0.78 4.14
CA PRO A 89 -12.05 1.47 3.82
C PRO A 89 -11.93 2.30 2.54
N GLU A 90 -13.04 2.43 1.81
CA GLU A 90 -13.08 3.12 0.52
C GLU A 90 -12.54 4.55 0.57
N GLU A 91 -12.67 5.25 1.70
CA GLU A 91 -12.11 6.61 1.84
C GLU A 91 -10.58 6.63 1.72
N VAL A 92 -9.91 5.59 2.23
CA VAL A 92 -8.46 5.45 2.19
C VAL A 92 -8.01 4.79 0.88
N ARG A 93 -8.83 3.91 0.29
CA ARG A 93 -8.55 3.29 -1.01
C ARG A 93 -8.43 4.32 -2.14
N ARG A 94 -9.22 5.41 -2.09
CA ARG A 94 -9.10 6.56 -3.01
C ARG A 94 -7.74 7.24 -3.01
N LEU A 95 -6.91 7.03 -1.98
CA LEU A 95 -5.56 7.57 -1.96
C LEU A 95 -4.69 6.96 -3.08
N ILE A 96 -4.97 5.72 -3.49
CA ILE A 96 -4.28 5.08 -4.63
C ILE A 96 -4.54 5.85 -5.93
N ASP A 97 -5.72 6.46 -6.08
CA ASP A 97 -6.06 7.30 -7.24
C ASP A 97 -5.49 8.72 -7.12
N ILE A 98 -4.89 9.10 -6.00
CA ILE A 98 -4.38 10.47 -5.79
C ILE A 98 -2.86 10.47 -5.78
N TYR A 99 -2.24 9.47 -5.15
CA TYR A 99 -0.80 9.39 -5.02
C TYR A 99 -0.19 8.57 -6.13
N CYS A 100 0.85 9.13 -6.73
CA CYS A 100 1.66 8.46 -7.72
C CYS A 100 2.56 7.36 -7.13
N CYS A 101 2.89 7.36 -5.84
CA CYS A 101 3.72 6.30 -5.25
C CYS A 101 2.87 5.20 -4.61
N ILE A 102 2.97 3.97 -5.10
CA ILE A 102 2.16 2.82 -4.67
C ILE A 102 3.06 1.67 -4.23
N CYS A 103 2.70 1.00 -3.12
CA CYS A 103 3.42 -0.16 -2.59
C CYS A 103 2.72 -1.47 -2.87
N PHE A 104 3.51 -2.51 -3.14
CA PHE A 104 3.07 -3.91 -3.26
C PHE A 104 4.05 -4.85 -2.55
N THR A 105 3.55 -5.69 -1.63
CA THR A 105 4.33 -6.66 -0.86
C THR A 105 3.86 -8.10 -0.98
#